data_AF-A0A7T5JEQ3-F1
#
_entry.id   AF-A0A7T5JEQ3-F1
#
_cell.length_a   1.000
_cell.length_b   1.000
_cell.length_c   1.000
_cell.angle_alpha   90.00
_cell.angle_beta   90.00
_cell.angle_gamma   90.00
#
_symmetry.space_group_name_H-M   'P 1'
#
loop_
_entity.id
_entity.type
_entity.pdbx_description
1 polymer ?
#
loop_
_entity_poly.entity_id
_entity_poly.type
_entity_poly.pdbx_seq_one_letter_code
_entity_poly.pdbx_strand_id
1 'polypeptide(L)'
;MDELKQTLYAAGVSTLHAAQAQEEMLTTALEALTDAYESPSIPQLEATTDSGADLQPILNALRAERQQALAQGHYEAYVAAETKLQHLDELRVAQLERQVRELTAQQQLDHLTQAAGAETVDKAAHPWTEASLKARYATLGAVKAAFSIKPRSWKEAVQLLNQ
;
A
#
# COMPACT_ATOMS: atom_id res chain seq x y z
N MET A 1 -30.64 -12.84 47.63
CA MET A 1 -29.16 -12.96 47.60
C MET A 1 -28.68 -13.96 46.54
N ASP A 2 -29.47 -14.99 46.19
CA ASP A 2 -29.05 -16.00 45.20
C ASP A 2 -29.23 -15.59 43.73
N GLU A 3 -30.26 -14.79 43.40
CA GLU A 3 -30.49 -14.33 42.03
C GLU A 3 -29.32 -13.50 41.49
N LEU A 4 -28.77 -12.60 42.31
CA LEU A 4 -27.64 -11.74 41.94
C LEU A 4 -26.35 -12.54 41.69
N LYS A 5 -26.15 -13.64 42.43
CA LYS A 5 -25.03 -14.57 42.21
C LYS A 5 -25.21 -15.37 40.93
N GLN A 6 -26.42 -15.81 40.63
CA GLN A 6 -26.74 -16.46 39.35
C GLN A 6 -26.56 -15.51 38.16
N THR A 7 -26.93 -14.23 38.29
CA THR A 7 -26.75 -13.25 37.21
C THR A 7 -25.27 -12.98 36.93
N LEU A 8 -24.47 -12.82 37.99
CA LEU A 8 -23.02 -12.63 37.85
C LEU A 8 -22.32 -13.87 37.28
N TYR A 9 -22.76 -15.07 37.68
CA TYR A 9 -22.23 -16.32 37.13
C TYR A 9 -22.59 -16.47 35.65
N ALA A 10 -23.83 -16.18 35.25
CA ALA A 10 -24.26 -16.21 33.85
C ALA A 10 -23.53 -15.16 32.98
N ALA A 11 -23.30 -13.96 33.53
CA ALA A 11 -22.51 -12.92 32.86
C ALA A 11 -21.04 -13.32 32.71
N GLY A 12 -20.46 -13.98 33.73
CA GLY A 12 -19.11 -14.55 33.67
C GLY A 12 -18.98 -15.66 32.62
N VAL A 13 -19.95 -16.57 32.55
CA VAL A 13 -19.96 -17.63 31.54
C VAL A 13 -20.16 -17.07 30.12
N SER A 14 -21.03 -16.07 29.96
CA SER A 14 -21.28 -15.40 28.68
C SER A 14 -20.05 -14.65 28.17
N THR A 15 -19.32 -13.96 29.05
CA THR A 15 -18.07 -13.28 28.68
C THR A 15 -16.96 -14.24 28.30
N LEU A 16 -16.87 -15.39 28.97
CA LEU A 16 -15.92 -16.45 28.63
C LEU A 16 -16.24 -17.08 27.26
N HIS A 17 -17.51 -17.32 26.96
CA HIS A 17 -17.93 -17.79 25.65
C HIS A 17 -17.70 -16.75 24.55
N ALA A 18 -17.92 -15.47 24.82
CA ALA A 18 -17.64 -14.40 23.86
C ALA A 18 -16.13 -14.29 23.56
N ALA A 19 -15.27 -14.44 24.58
CA ALA A 19 -13.83 -14.48 24.39
C ALA A 19 -13.40 -15.70 23.57
N GLN A 20 -13.99 -16.87 23.83
CA GLN A 20 -13.72 -18.09 23.07
C GLN A 20 -14.17 -17.96 21.60
N ALA A 21 -15.35 -17.39 21.35
CA ALA A 21 -15.81 -17.12 19.99
C ALA A 21 -14.90 -16.13 19.24
N GLN A 22 -14.33 -15.16 19.95
CA GLN A 22 -13.38 -14.20 19.38
C GLN A 22 -12.03 -14.87 19.03
N GLU A 23 -11.58 -15.83 19.85
CA GLU A 23 -10.40 -16.64 19.56
C GLU A 23 -10.63 -17.53 18.33
N GLU A 24 -11.75 -18.27 18.27
CA GLU A 24 -12.13 -19.11 17.14
C GLU A 24 -12.26 -18.32 15.83
N MET A 25 -12.83 -17.11 15.88
CA MET A 25 -12.88 -16.20 14.74
C MET A 25 -11.49 -15.75 14.28
N LEU A 26 -10.58 -15.48 15.22
CA LEU A 26 -9.22 -15.07 14.91
C LEU A 26 -8.42 -16.23 14.30
N THR A 27 -8.58 -17.45 14.82
CA THR A 27 -7.98 -18.65 14.22
C THR A 27 -8.50 -18.88 12.81
N THR A 28 -9.82 -18.79 12.61
CA THR A 28 -10.44 -18.95 11.28
C THR A 28 -9.94 -17.88 10.29
N ALA A 29 -9.76 -16.63 10.75
CA ALA A 29 -9.24 -15.56 9.92
C ALA A 29 -7.76 -15.77 9.55
N LEU A 30 -6.96 -16.31 10.47
CA LEU A 30 -5.56 -16.66 10.21
C LEU A 30 -5.45 -17.85 9.25
N GLU A 31 -6.26 -18.88 9.43
CA GLU A 31 -6.32 -20.03 8.51
C GLU A 31 -6.74 -19.59 7.11
N ALA A 32 -7.74 -18.71 6.98
CA ALA A 32 -8.14 -18.15 5.69
C ALA A 32 -7.04 -17.30 5.02
N LEU A 33 -6.23 -16.59 5.80
CA LEU A 33 -5.08 -15.83 5.29
C LEU A 33 -3.94 -16.76 4.85
N THR A 34 -3.69 -17.84 5.60
CA THR A 34 -2.70 -18.86 5.24
C THR A 34 -3.12 -19.63 3.99
N ASP A 35 -4.39 -20.04 3.89
CA ASP A 35 -4.95 -20.68 2.69
C ASP A 35 -4.89 -19.76 1.46
N ALA A 36 -5.10 -18.45 1.65
CA ALA A 36 -4.95 -17.46 0.58
C ALA A 36 -3.49 -17.26 0.15
N TYR A 37 -2.51 -17.56 1.01
CA TYR A 37 -1.09 -17.38 0.74
C TYR A 37 -0.40 -18.65 0.22
N GLU A 38 -0.88 -19.85 0.60
CA GLU A 38 -0.31 -21.14 0.20
C GLU A 38 -0.89 -21.72 -1.09
N SER A 39 -1.93 -21.10 -1.66
CA SER A 39 -2.45 -21.51 -2.97
C SER A 39 -1.36 -21.36 -4.05
N PRO A 40 -1.02 -22.42 -4.82
CA PRO A 40 0.12 -22.45 -5.75
C PRO A 40 -0.21 -21.73 -7.07
N SER A 41 -0.74 -20.53 -6.94
CA SER A 41 -1.06 -19.62 -8.03
C SER A 41 -0.90 -18.21 -7.47
N ILE A 42 0.33 -17.88 -7.07
CA ILE A 42 0.80 -16.52 -7.29
C ILE A 42 1.09 -16.50 -8.79
N PRO A 43 0.17 -16.03 -9.67
CA PRO A 43 0.64 -15.52 -10.94
C PRO A 43 1.71 -14.52 -10.57
N GLN A 44 2.90 -14.69 -11.15
CA GLN A 44 3.93 -13.67 -11.12
C GLN A 44 3.23 -12.33 -11.29
N LEU A 45 3.62 -11.34 -10.48
CA LEU A 45 3.27 -9.93 -10.62
C LEU A 45 3.84 -9.38 -11.96
N GLU A 46 3.61 -10.09 -13.07
CA GLU A 46 3.61 -9.55 -14.40
C GLU A 46 2.36 -8.68 -14.51
N ALA A 47 2.58 -7.39 -14.25
CA ALA A 47 1.89 -6.33 -14.96
C ALA A 47 0.37 -6.53 -15.19
N THR A 48 -0.42 -6.70 -14.12
CA THR A 48 -1.80 -6.21 -14.17
C THR A 48 -1.83 -4.69 -14.02
N THR A 49 -1.04 -4.01 -14.84
CA THR A 49 -1.18 -2.57 -15.13
C THR A 49 -2.21 -2.34 -16.24
N ASP A 50 -2.89 -3.37 -16.73
CA ASP A 50 -3.72 -3.27 -17.94
C ASP A 50 -5.08 -3.99 -17.87
N SER A 51 -5.76 -3.85 -16.73
CA SER A 51 -7.22 -3.91 -16.76
C SER A 51 -7.79 -2.70 -16.05
N GLY A 52 -7.50 -1.53 -16.62
CA GLY A 52 -8.51 -0.49 -16.72
C GLY A 52 -9.66 -1.00 -17.57
N ALA A 53 -10.42 -1.97 -17.05
CA ALA A 53 -11.71 -2.30 -17.64
C ALA A 53 -12.49 -1.00 -17.65
N ASP A 54 -12.76 -0.48 -18.85
CA ASP A 54 -13.45 0.79 -18.99
C ASP A 54 -14.82 0.64 -18.32
N LEU A 55 -14.96 1.22 -17.12
CA LEU A 55 -16.20 1.18 -16.34
C LEU A 55 -17.23 2.16 -16.90
N GLN A 56 -16.84 2.99 -17.87
CA GLN A 56 -17.70 4.00 -18.48
C GLN A 56 -18.96 3.44 -19.16
N PRO A 57 -18.92 2.32 -19.91
CA PRO A 57 -20.14 1.65 -20.37
C PRO A 57 -21.10 1.26 -19.23
N ILE A 58 -20.57 0.77 -18.10
CA ILE A 58 -21.39 0.35 -16.95
C ILE A 58 -21.99 1.58 -16.24
N LEU A 59 -21.19 2.63 -16.04
CA LEU A 59 -21.67 3.90 -15.48
C LEU A 59 -22.76 4.54 -16.34
N ASN A 60 -22.60 4.51 -17.67
CA ASN A 60 -23.59 5.04 -18.59
C ASN A 60 -24.89 4.24 -18.56
N ALA A 61 -24.81 2.91 -18.49
CA ALA A 61 -25.98 2.04 -18.36
C ALA A 61 -26.74 2.30 -17.04
N LEU A 62 -26.04 2.39 -15.91
CA LEU A 62 -26.67 2.67 -14.60
C LEU A 62 -27.28 4.07 -14.51
N ARG A 63 -26.66 5.07 -15.15
CA ARG A 63 -27.24 6.42 -15.25
C ARG A 63 -28.52 6.43 -16.08
N ALA A 64 -28.56 5.65 -17.16
CA ALA A 64 -29.76 5.49 -17.98
C ALA A 64 -30.87 4.75 -17.22
N GLU A 65 -30.55 3.66 -16.50
CA GLU A 65 -31.49 2.95 -15.63
C GLU A 65 -32.07 3.88 -14.56
N ARG A 66 -31.23 4.69 -13.92
CA ARG A 66 -31.67 5.70 -12.93
C ARG A 66 -32.64 6.71 -13.55
N GLN A 67 -32.30 7.27 -14.70
CA GLN A 67 -33.16 8.26 -15.39
C GLN A 67 -34.49 7.64 -15.82
N GLN A 68 -34.46 6.41 -16.31
CA GLN A 68 -35.66 5.68 -16.70
C GLN A 68 -36.55 5.36 -15.49
N ALA A 69 -35.97 4.89 -14.39
CA ALA A 69 -36.71 4.62 -13.15
C ALA A 69 -37.36 5.89 -12.58
N LEU A 70 -36.66 7.03 -12.65
CA LEU A 70 -37.17 8.33 -12.22
C LEU A 70 -38.31 8.81 -13.13
N ALA A 71 -38.19 8.65 -14.45
CA ALA A 71 -39.25 8.98 -15.41
C ALA A 71 -40.50 8.10 -15.26
N GLN A 72 -40.34 6.84 -14.82
CA GLN A 72 -41.42 5.89 -14.59
C GLN A 72 -42.00 5.95 -13.17
N GLY A 73 -41.41 6.74 -12.26
CA GLY A 73 -41.83 6.80 -10.85
C GLY A 73 -41.52 5.53 -10.05
N HIS A 74 -40.60 4.68 -10.55
CA HIS A 74 -40.23 3.42 -9.91
C HIS A 74 -39.13 3.64 -8.87
N TYR A 75 -39.53 3.98 -7.64
CA TYR A 75 -38.62 4.37 -6.57
C TYR A 75 -37.59 3.28 -6.20
N GLU A 76 -38.00 2.00 -6.12
CA GLU A 76 -37.08 0.90 -5.80
C GLU A 76 -35.97 0.73 -6.85
N ALA A 77 -36.32 0.81 -8.13
CA ALA A 77 -35.36 0.73 -9.22
C ALA A 77 -34.39 1.91 -9.23
N TYR A 78 -34.87 3.10 -8.85
CA TYR A 78 -34.04 4.29 -8.69
C TYR A 78 -33.02 4.11 -7.55
N VAL A 79 -33.46 3.66 -6.37
CA VAL A 79 -32.58 3.41 -5.21
C VAL A 79 -31.55 2.33 -5.53
N ALA A 80 -31.95 1.27 -6.23
CA ALA A 80 -31.04 0.21 -6.64
C ALA A 80 -29.95 0.72 -7.60
N ALA A 81 -30.31 1.58 -8.56
CA ALA A 81 -29.36 2.17 -9.49
C ALA A 81 -28.38 3.14 -8.79
N GLU A 82 -28.87 3.99 -7.88
CA GLU A 82 -28.02 4.88 -7.06
C GLU A 82 -27.04 4.09 -6.17
N THR A 83 -27.50 3.02 -5.52
CA THR A 83 -26.64 2.18 -4.69
C THR A 83 -25.51 1.55 -5.49
N LYS A 84 -25.81 1.06 -6.71
CA LYS A 84 -24.80 0.50 -7.61
C LYS A 84 -23.79 1.56 -8.09
N LEU A 85 -24.25 2.78 -8.37
CA LEU A 85 -23.37 3.89 -8.72
C LEU A 85 -22.42 4.25 -7.56
N GLN A 86 -22.94 4.29 -6.34
CA GLN A 86 -22.14 4.57 -5.15
C GLN A 86 -21.06 3.50 -4.92
N HIS A 87 -21.39 2.21 -5.08
CA HIS A 87 -20.39 1.13 -4.96
C HIS A 87 -19.31 1.20 -6.04
N LEU A 88 -19.63 1.66 -7.25
CA LEU A 88 -18.63 1.87 -8.29
C LEU A 88 -17.67 3.01 -7.95
N ASP A 89 -18.18 4.07 -7.32
CA ASP A 89 -17.34 5.18 -6.83
C ASP A 89 -16.42 4.72 -5.68
N GLU A 90 -16.95 3.95 -4.73
CA GLU A 90 -16.16 3.34 -3.64
C GLU A 90 -15.05 2.43 -4.17
N LEU A 91 -15.37 1.60 -5.17
CA LEU A 91 -14.40 0.72 -5.81
C LEU A 91 -13.29 1.50 -6.52
N ARG A 92 -13.63 2.62 -7.16
CA ARG A 92 -12.65 3.51 -7.79
C ARG A 92 -11.71 4.15 -6.77
N VAL A 93 -12.23 4.57 -5.61
CA VAL A 93 -11.40 5.10 -4.52
C VAL A 93 -10.46 4.01 -3.99
N ALA A 94 -10.96 2.80 -3.73
CA ALA A 94 -10.15 1.68 -3.26
C ALA A 94 -9.02 1.31 -4.24
N GLN A 95 -9.28 1.38 -5.55
CA GLN A 95 -8.25 1.18 -6.58
C GLN A 95 -7.14 2.23 -6.50
N LEU A 96 -7.51 3.51 -6.36
CA LEU A 96 -6.53 4.59 -6.23
C LEU A 96 -5.69 4.45 -4.95
N GLU A 97 -6.33 4.10 -3.83
CA GLU A 97 -5.61 3.86 -2.58
C GLU A 97 -4.60 2.72 -2.70
N ARG A 98 -4.97 1.64 -3.40
CA ARG A 98 -4.06 0.53 -3.68
C ARG A 98 -2.87 0.99 -4.53
N GLN A 99 -3.11 1.75 -5.59
CA GLN A 99 -2.03 2.29 -6.43
C GLN A 99 -1.08 3.19 -5.63
N VAL A 100 -1.61 4.02 -4.72
CA VAL A 100 -0.78 4.86 -3.84
C VAL A 100 0.10 3.99 -2.92
N ARG A 101 -0.44 2.91 -2.36
CA ARG A 101 0.33 1.98 -1.51
C ARG A 101 1.42 1.27 -2.32
N GLU A 102 1.12 0.82 -3.53
CA GLU A 102 2.09 0.19 -4.42
C GLU A 102 3.24 1.14 -4.77
N LEU A 103 2.93 2.39 -5.15
CA LEU A 103 3.94 3.42 -5.41
C LEU A 103 4.79 3.73 -4.18
N THR A 104 4.17 3.81 -3.00
CA THR A 104 4.86 4.08 -1.74
C THR A 104 5.82 2.93 -1.39
N ALA A 105 5.37 1.68 -1.56
CA ALA A 105 6.22 0.51 -1.35
C ALA A 105 7.41 0.48 -2.33
N GLN A 106 7.18 0.83 -3.60
CA GLN A 106 8.26 0.91 -4.59
C GLN A 106 9.30 1.97 -4.23
N GLN A 107 8.86 3.17 -3.81
CA GLN A 107 9.78 4.22 -3.37
C GLN A 107 10.61 3.78 -2.15
N GLN A 108 10.01 3.05 -1.22
CA GLN A 108 10.73 2.49 -0.07
C GLN A 108 11.79 1.47 -0.51
N LEU A 109 11.45 0.58 -1.46
CA LEU A 109 12.41 -0.37 -2.03
C LEU A 109 13.55 0.32 -2.77
N ASP A 110 13.26 1.36 -3.55
CA ASP A 110 14.28 2.14 -4.26
C ASP A 110 15.24 2.82 -3.27
N HIS A 111 14.71 3.38 -2.18
CA HIS A 111 15.52 3.97 -1.11
C HIS A 111 16.42 2.94 -0.42
N LEU A 112 15.90 1.74 -0.12
CA LEU A 112 16.70 0.67 0.48
C LEU A 112 17.79 0.16 -0.47
N THR A 113 17.48 0.07 -1.76
CA THR A 113 18.44 -0.36 -2.80
C THR A 113 19.56 0.67 -2.97
N GLN A 114 19.23 1.97 -2.94
CA GLN A 114 20.23 3.04 -2.96
C GLN A 114 21.12 3.03 -1.71
N ALA A 115 20.56 2.75 -0.53
CA ALA A 115 21.34 2.63 0.69
C ALA A 115 22.28 1.41 0.69
N ALA A 116 21.86 0.29 0.09
CA ALA A 116 22.67 -0.92 -0.03
C ALA A 116 23.80 -0.80 -1.08
N GLY A 117 23.61 0.01 -2.12
CA GLY A 117 24.58 0.24 -3.19
C GLY A 117 25.58 1.38 -2.95
N ALA A 118 25.55 2.03 -1.79
CA ALA A 118 26.44 3.13 -1.47
C ALA A 118 27.91 2.64 -1.37
N GLU A 119 28.80 3.19 -2.20
CA GLU A 119 30.24 2.94 -2.10
C GLU A 119 30.73 3.46 -0.74
N THR A 120 31.37 2.58 0.04
CA THR A 120 32.05 2.99 1.27
C THR A 120 33.36 3.69 0.91
N VAL A 121 33.58 4.88 1.48
CA VAL A 121 34.85 5.59 1.31
C VAL A 121 35.98 4.77 1.93
N ASP A 122 36.88 4.27 1.09
CA ASP A 122 38.14 3.69 1.56
C ASP A 122 39.08 4.83 1.99
N LYS A 123 39.03 5.17 3.28
CA LYS A 123 39.78 6.29 3.89
C LYS A 123 41.30 6.12 3.80
N ALA A 124 41.81 4.93 3.51
CA ALA A 124 43.21 4.59 3.75
C ALA A 124 44.15 4.81 2.55
N ALA A 125 43.64 4.94 1.31
CA ALA A 125 44.52 4.88 0.14
C ALA A 125 44.81 6.23 -0.53
N HIS A 126 43.80 7.09 -0.76
CA HIS A 126 43.99 8.35 -1.50
C HIS A 126 42.95 9.40 -1.09
N PRO A 127 43.34 10.59 -0.58
CA PRO A 127 42.38 11.64 -0.27
C PRO A 127 41.71 12.12 -1.55
N TRP A 128 40.38 12.23 -1.53
CA TRP A 128 39.61 12.74 -2.66
C TRP A 128 39.97 14.20 -2.92
N THR A 129 40.17 14.57 -4.18
CA THR A 129 40.32 15.96 -4.62
C THR A 129 39.16 16.33 -5.54
N GLU A 130 38.93 17.62 -5.76
CA GLU A 130 37.87 18.04 -6.71
C GLU A 130 38.13 17.50 -8.12
N ALA A 131 39.39 17.45 -8.55
CA ALA A 131 39.78 16.93 -9.85
C ALA A 131 39.50 15.42 -9.96
N SER A 132 39.85 14.63 -8.94
CA SER A 132 39.61 13.18 -8.97
C SER A 132 38.12 12.83 -8.90
N LEU A 133 37.31 13.58 -8.15
CA LEU A 133 35.86 13.38 -8.11
C LEU A 133 35.19 13.76 -9.43
N LYS A 134 35.59 14.88 -10.04
CA LYS A 134 35.08 15.30 -11.36
C LYS A 134 35.48 14.30 -12.45
N ALA A 135 36.71 13.79 -12.41
CA ALA A 135 37.18 12.80 -13.38
C ALA A 135 36.43 11.46 -13.27
N ARG A 136 36.09 11.01 -12.05
CA ARG A 136 35.44 9.71 -11.82
C ARG A 136 33.92 9.73 -12.00
N TYR A 137 33.24 10.79 -11.57
CA TYR A 137 31.76 10.82 -11.51
C TYR A 137 31.12 11.86 -12.45
N ALA A 138 31.91 12.75 -13.08
CA ALA A 138 31.50 13.82 -14.00
C ALA A 138 30.55 14.90 -13.44
N THR A 139 29.61 14.56 -12.57
CA THR A 139 28.58 15.44 -12.02
C THR A 139 28.44 15.28 -10.50
N LEU A 140 27.98 16.33 -9.81
CA LEU A 140 27.65 16.26 -8.39
C LEU A 140 26.51 15.28 -8.09
N GLY A 141 25.59 15.08 -9.05
CA GLY A 141 24.48 14.13 -8.91
C GLY A 141 24.98 12.70 -8.79
N ALA A 142 25.97 12.32 -9.60
CA ALA A 142 26.58 11.00 -9.53
C ALA A 142 27.34 10.76 -8.22
N VAL A 143 28.02 11.78 -7.67
CA VAL A 143 28.67 11.68 -6.34
C VAL A 143 27.64 11.52 -5.21
N LYS A 144 26.51 12.24 -5.29
CA LYS A 144 25.39 12.10 -4.32
C LYS A 144 24.83 10.68 -4.31
N ALA A 145 24.65 10.10 -5.50
CA ALA A 145 24.15 8.74 -5.64
C ALA A 145 25.17 7.71 -5.14
N ALA A 146 26.44 7.83 -5.55
CA ALA A 146 27.48 6.86 -5.23
C ALA A 146 27.78 6.75 -3.73
N PHE A 147 27.84 7.88 -3.01
CA PHE A 147 28.23 7.92 -1.60
C PHE A 147 27.07 8.23 -0.64
N SER A 148 25.84 8.37 -1.15
CA SER A 148 24.65 8.75 -0.36
C SER A 148 24.82 10.04 0.48
N ILE A 149 25.67 10.96 0.03
CA ILE A 149 25.90 12.28 0.64
C ILE A 149 25.10 13.37 -0.08
N LYS A 150 24.86 14.51 0.60
CA LYS A 150 24.11 15.66 0.03
C LYS A 150 24.95 16.95 -0.08
N PRO A 151 26.11 16.96 -0.76
CA PRO A 151 26.90 18.18 -0.94
C PRO A 151 26.19 19.19 -1.86
N ARG A 152 26.29 20.47 -1.53
CA ARG A 152 25.83 21.60 -2.35
C ARG A 152 26.91 22.10 -3.30
N SER A 153 28.17 21.73 -3.08
CA SER A 153 29.31 22.07 -3.94
C SER A 153 30.36 20.95 -4.01
N TRP A 154 31.25 21.00 -5.00
CA TRP A 154 32.37 20.04 -5.11
C TRP A 154 33.33 20.09 -3.92
N LYS A 155 33.59 21.29 -3.40
CA LYS A 155 34.42 21.50 -2.22
C LYS A 155 33.83 20.83 -0.97
N GLU A 156 32.51 20.95 -0.80
CA GLU A 156 31.78 20.30 0.29
C GLU A 156 31.76 18.77 0.13
N ALA A 157 31.66 18.25 -1.11
CA ALA A 157 31.76 16.82 -1.38
C ALA A 157 33.14 16.26 -0.98
N VAL A 158 34.22 16.94 -1.34
CA VAL A 158 35.59 16.57 -0.95
C VAL A 158 35.74 16.57 0.58
N GLN A 159 35.19 17.59 1.25
CA GLN A 159 35.26 17.69 2.70
C GLN A 159 34.51 16.53 3.39
N LEU A 160 33.30 16.21 2.95
CA LEU A 160 32.50 15.10 3.50
C LEU A 160 33.13 13.73 3.25
N LEU A 161 33.79 13.54 2.10
CA LEU A 161 34.43 12.26 1.74
C LEU A 161 35.81 12.07 2.37
N ASN A 162 36.45 13.13 2.88
CA ASN A 162 37.77 13.06 3.53
C ASN A 162 37.71 13.23 5.06
N GLN A 163 36.52 13.38 5.64
CA GLN A 163 36.28 13.35 7.09
C GLN A 163 36.14 11.90 7.57
#